data_AF-A0A3D1M7R7-F1
#
_entry.id   AF-A0A3D1M7R7-F1
#
_cell.length_a   1.000
_cell.length_b   1.000
_cell.length_c   1.000
_cell.angle_alpha   90.00
_cell.angle_beta   90.00
_cell.angle_gamma   90.00
#
_symmetry.space_group_name_H-M   'P 1'
#
loop_
_entity.id
_entity.type
_entity.pdbx_description
1 polymer ?
#
loop_
_entity_poly.entity_id
_entity_poly.type
_entity_poly.pdbx_seq_one_letter_code
_entity_poly.pdbx_strand_id
1 'polypeptide(L)'
;AMPESIVLFGVLTLLGSCMLLLIPMNRALRKIPPLAGILCSLALWVLLQDLQKGYLNVFGLQIPLTRQLYRNLFTSWLGFPPDGFYSVDYFPLLTWFPLFLTGYFRCLLLQERKAVGWLREWPGRFFPWLGRHSLIFYLLHQVVIYLILEVIFRGRIYG
;
A
#
# COMPACT_ATOMS: atom_id res chain seq x y z
N ALA A 1 11.35 26.97 -12.37
CA ALA A 1 11.43 26.35 -11.03
C ALA A 1 10.71 25.00 -11.12
N MET A 2 11.36 23.90 -10.75
CA MET A 2 10.66 22.62 -10.56
C MET A 2 9.65 22.85 -9.41
N PRO A 3 8.35 22.55 -9.57
CA PRO A 3 7.44 22.65 -8.43
C PRO A 3 7.97 21.71 -7.35
N GLU A 4 8.26 22.24 -6.15
CA GLU A 4 8.65 21.43 -5.01
C GLU A 4 7.53 20.42 -4.76
N SER A 5 7.77 19.16 -5.11
CA SER A 5 6.82 18.08 -4.96
C SER A 5 6.66 17.78 -3.48
N ILE A 6 5.61 18.33 -2.88
CA ILE A 6 5.28 18.08 -1.48
C ILE A 6 4.88 16.61 -1.33
N VAL A 7 5.54 15.92 -0.39
CA VAL A 7 5.23 14.54 0.01
C VAL A 7 4.61 14.60 1.41
N LEU A 8 3.29 14.48 1.46
CA LEU A 8 2.50 14.43 2.70
C LEU A 8 1.70 13.14 2.76
N PHE A 9 1.80 12.44 3.90
CA PHE A 9 1.12 11.17 4.15
C PHE A 9 1.43 10.09 3.11
N GLY A 10 2.71 9.97 2.77
CA GLY A 10 3.23 8.95 1.87
C GLY A 10 3.32 7.56 2.51
N VAL A 11 3.88 6.61 1.76
CA VAL A 11 3.92 5.20 2.14
C VAL A 11 4.64 4.95 3.48
N LEU A 12 5.69 5.71 3.79
CA LEU A 12 6.42 5.57 5.05
C LEU A 12 5.58 5.99 6.26
N THR A 13 4.85 7.10 6.14
CA THR A 13 3.93 7.56 7.20
C THR A 13 2.81 6.56 7.41
N LEU A 14 2.26 6.01 6.32
CA LEU A 14 1.28 4.93 6.37
C LEU A 14 1.84 3.73 7.14
N LEU A 15 2.98 3.17 6.70
CA LEU A 15 3.56 1.97 7.30
C LEU A 15 3.89 2.17 8.79
N GLY A 16 4.47 3.32 9.14
CA GLY A 16 4.73 3.67 10.55
C GLY A 16 3.45 3.73 11.38
N SER A 17 2.39 4.36 10.85
CA SER A 17 1.07 4.42 11.50
C SER A 17 0.46 3.04 11.68
N CYS A 18 0.50 2.20 10.64
CA CYS A 18 0.02 0.82 10.69
C CYS A 18 0.75 0.00 11.77
N MET A 19 2.08 0.12 11.87
CA MET A 19 2.87 -0.58 12.89
C MET A 19 2.51 -0.12 14.30
N LEU A 20 2.37 1.20 14.53
CA LEU A 20 1.97 1.74 15.84
C LEU A 20 0.58 1.26 16.26
N LEU A 21 -0.39 1.24 15.33
CA LEU A 21 -1.73 0.71 15.58
C LEU A 21 -1.73 -0.81 15.82
N LEU A 22 -0.84 -1.53 15.13
CA LEU A 22 -0.74 -2.97 15.27
C LEU A 22 -0.29 -3.37 16.68
N ILE A 23 0.57 -2.60 17.36
CA ILE A 23 1.08 -2.93 18.71
C ILE A 23 -0.05 -3.26 19.70
N PRO A 24 -1.02 -2.36 19.98
CA PRO A 24 -2.13 -2.66 20.89
C PRO A 24 -3.12 -3.67 20.28
N MET A 25 -3.34 -3.64 18.96
CA MET A 25 -4.33 -4.49 18.30
C MET A 25 -3.88 -5.95 18.15
N ASN A 26 -2.58 -6.21 18.11
CA ASN A 26 -2.00 -7.52 17.82
C ASN A 26 -2.52 -8.62 18.75
N ARG A 27 -2.75 -8.31 20.04
CA ARG A 27 -3.30 -9.28 20.99
C ARG A 27 -4.74 -9.69 20.65
N ALA A 28 -5.55 -8.76 20.16
CA ALA A 28 -6.92 -9.02 19.74
C ALA A 28 -6.95 -9.73 18.36
N LEU A 29 -6.15 -9.25 17.41
CA LEU A 29 -6.10 -9.79 16.04
C LEU A 29 -5.68 -11.26 16.02
N ARG A 30 -4.74 -11.67 16.88
CA ARG A 30 -4.32 -13.08 16.99
C ARG A 30 -5.42 -14.06 17.44
N LYS A 31 -6.52 -13.56 18.01
CA LYS A 31 -7.67 -14.41 18.38
C LYS A 31 -8.57 -14.73 17.18
N ILE A 32 -8.44 -13.97 16.09
CA ILE A 32 -9.26 -14.14 14.90
C ILE A 32 -8.60 -15.22 14.00
N PRO A 33 -9.36 -16.20 13.48
CA PRO A 33 -8.80 -17.18 12.57
C PRO A 33 -8.24 -16.49 11.32
N PRO A 34 -7.01 -16.82 10.86
CA PRO A 34 -6.33 -16.02 9.84
C PRO A 34 -7.10 -15.87 8.52
N LEU A 35 -7.81 -16.91 8.09
CA LEU A 35 -8.62 -16.85 6.87
C LEU A 35 -9.77 -15.84 7.00
N ALA A 36 -10.46 -15.82 8.14
CA ALA A 36 -11.51 -14.83 8.40
C ALA A 36 -10.90 -13.42 8.47
N GLY A 37 -9.74 -13.28 9.11
CA GLY A 37 -9.01 -12.01 9.16
C GLY A 37 -8.69 -11.46 7.76
N ILE A 38 -8.22 -12.32 6.83
CA ILE A 38 -7.99 -11.96 5.43
C ILE A 38 -9.29 -11.50 4.75
N LEU A 39 -10.35 -12.30 4.82
CA LEU A 39 -11.61 -12.00 4.15
C LEU A 39 -12.26 -10.71 4.69
N CYS A 40 -12.31 -10.55 6.02
CA CYS A 40 -12.84 -9.35 6.65
C CYS A 40 -12.03 -8.10 6.30
N SER A 41 -10.69 -8.22 6.26
CA SER A 41 -9.82 -7.10 5.93
C SER A 41 -9.95 -6.68 4.46
N LEU A 42 -10.09 -7.65 3.55
CA LEU A 42 -10.37 -7.38 2.13
C LEU A 42 -11.74 -6.77 1.93
N ALA A 43 -12.77 -7.29 2.60
CA ALA A 43 -14.11 -6.70 2.56
C ALA A 43 -14.07 -5.24 3.05
N LEU A 44 -13.40 -4.99 4.18
CA LEU A 44 -13.24 -3.65 4.71
C LEU A 44 -12.48 -2.72 3.75
N TRP A 45 -11.47 -3.24 3.05
CA TRP A 45 -10.78 -2.47 2.00
C TRP A 45 -11.73 -2.05 0.88
N VAL A 46 -12.52 -2.98 0.36
CA VAL A 46 -13.51 -2.70 -0.71
C VAL A 46 -14.49 -1.61 -0.27
N LEU A 47 -14.87 -1.59 1.01
CA LEU A 47 -15.75 -0.55 1.56
C LEU A 47 -15.08 0.83 1.62
N LEU A 48 -13.79 0.89 1.96
CA LEU A 48 -13.06 2.12 2.28
C LEU A 48 -12.16 2.65 1.14
N GLN A 49 -12.04 1.93 0.03
CA GLN A 49 -11.15 2.31 -1.08
C GLN A 49 -11.56 3.63 -1.74
N ASP A 50 -12.86 3.95 -1.76
CA ASP A 50 -13.39 5.14 -2.41
C ASP A 50 -13.54 6.36 -1.47
N LEU A 51 -13.07 6.28 -0.22
CA LEU A 51 -13.17 7.38 0.75
C LEU A 51 -12.57 8.68 0.22
N GLN A 52 -11.44 8.61 -0.47
CA GLN A 52 -10.79 9.78 -1.07
C GLN A 52 -11.68 10.53 -2.08
N LYS A 53 -12.61 9.81 -2.72
CA LYS A 53 -13.52 10.37 -3.74
C LYS A 53 -14.78 10.99 -3.15
N GLY A 54 -14.99 10.90 -1.83
CA GLY A 54 -16.23 11.39 -1.22
C GLY A 54 -17.28 10.32 -0.95
N TYR A 55 -17.01 9.04 -1.23
CA TYR A 55 -18.02 7.98 -1.19
C TYR A 55 -17.57 6.78 -0.35
N LEU A 56 -18.51 6.17 0.36
CA LEU A 56 -18.36 4.84 0.93
C LEU A 56 -19.01 3.83 -0.02
N ASN A 57 -18.27 2.80 -0.42
CA ASN A 57 -18.75 1.83 -1.40
C ASN A 57 -19.26 0.57 -0.71
N VAL A 58 -20.57 0.44 -0.55
CA VAL A 58 -21.20 -0.72 0.09
C VAL A 58 -21.75 -1.64 -0.99
N PHE A 59 -20.96 -2.63 -1.41
CA PHE A 59 -21.35 -3.63 -2.43
C PHE A 59 -21.92 -3.01 -3.72
N GLY A 60 -21.32 -1.91 -4.20
CA GLY A 60 -21.77 -1.21 -5.40
C GLY A 60 -22.72 -0.03 -5.13
N LEU A 61 -23.21 0.13 -3.90
CA LEU A 61 -23.92 1.33 -3.48
C LEU A 61 -22.92 2.40 -3.02
N GLN A 62 -22.90 3.53 -3.71
CA GLN A 62 -22.09 4.69 -3.33
C GLN A 62 -22.86 5.58 -2.37
N ILE A 63 -22.46 5.58 -1.09
CA ILE A 63 -23.04 6.45 -0.07
C ILE A 63 -22.16 7.70 0.02
N PRO A 64 -22.68 8.90 -0.30
CA PRO A 64 -21.90 10.13 -0.21
C PRO A 64 -21.60 10.46 1.25
N LEU A 65 -20.37 10.90 1.49
CA LEU A 65 -19.88 11.28 2.81
C LEU A 65 -20.04 12.77 3.06
N THR A 66 -20.29 13.13 4.31
CA THR A 66 -20.46 14.53 4.70
C THR A 66 -19.16 15.31 4.52
N ARG A 67 -19.24 16.49 3.87
CA ARG A 67 -18.10 17.40 3.66
C ARG A 67 -17.37 17.82 4.94
N GLN A 68 -18.03 17.71 6.09
CA GLN A 68 -17.42 18.00 7.40
C GLN A 68 -16.24 17.06 7.74
N LEU A 69 -16.15 15.90 7.11
CA LEU A 69 -15.01 15.00 7.25
C LEU A 69 -13.77 15.49 6.49
N TYR A 70 -13.91 16.38 5.51
CA TYR A 70 -12.83 16.81 4.59
C TYR A 70 -12.36 18.22 4.94
N ARG A 71 -11.74 18.39 6.12
CA ARG A 71 -11.49 19.73 6.70
C ARG A 71 -10.03 20.11 6.88
N ASN A 72 -9.15 19.17 7.23
CA ASN A 72 -7.80 19.52 7.66
C ASN A 72 -6.78 18.40 7.40
N LEU A 73 -5.51 18.65 7.70
CA LEU A 73 -4.42 17.68 7.49
C LEU A 73 -4.61 16.38 8.28
N PHE A 74 -5.23 16.44 9.47
CA PHE A 74 -5.52 15.23 10.24
C PHE A 74 -6.57 14.36 9.54
N THR A 75 -7.61 14.97 8.98
CA THR A 75 -8.60 14.23 8.20
C THR A 75 -7.98 13.70 6.90
N SER A 76 -7.05 14.44 6.27
CA SER A 76 -6.25 13.94 5.14
C SER A 76 -5.47 12.68 5.50
N TRP A 77 -4.80 12.66 6.65
CA TRP A 77 -4.06 11.49 7.12
C TRP A 77 -4.99 10.27 7.28
N LEU A 78 -6.19 10.49 7.82
CA LEU A 78 -7.17 9.43 8.02
C LEU A 78 -7.72 8.90 6.69
N GLY A 79 -7.97 9.77 5.71
CA GLY A 79 -8.51 9.41 4.38
C GLY A 79 -9.53 10.36 3.78
N PHE A 80 -9.71 11.52 4.39
CA PHE A 80 -10.65 12.56 3.99
C PHE A 80 -9.90 13.87 3.72
N PRO A 81 -9.24 14.00 2.54
CA PRO A 81 -8.44 15.18 2.22
C PRO A 81 -9.33 16.40 1.91
N PRO A 82 -9.03 17.62 2.41
CA PRO A 82 -9.80 18.81 2.08
C PRO A 82 -9.64 19.19 0.61
N ASP A 83 -10.57 20.02 0.12
CA ASP A 83 -10.53 20.53 -1.26
C ASP A 83 -9.19 21.24 -1.54
N GLY A 84 -8.54 20.88 -2.65
CA GLY A 84 -7.24 21.43 -3.05
C GLY A 84 -6.02 20.77 -2.39
N PHE A 85 -6.21 19.72 -1.57
CA PHE A 85 -5.10 18.93 -1.05
C PHE A 85 -4.37 18.20 -2.19
N TYR A 86 -3.04 18.33 -2.22
CA TYR A 86 -2.18 17.66 -3.18
C TYR A 86 -0.93 17.12 -2.49
N SER A 87 -0.62 15.86 -2.79
CA SER A 87 0.63 15.20 -2.41
C SER A 87 1.00 14.24 -3.52
N VAL A 88 2.29 14.21 -3.87
CA VAL A 88 2.81 13.31 -4.91
C VAL A 88 2.75 11.85 -4.46
N ASP A 89 2.83 11.61 -3.16
CA ASP A 89 2.73 10.30 -2.54
C ASP A 89 1.67 10.36 -1.43
N TYR A 90 0.44 9.94 -1.74
CA TYR A 90 -0.70 10.02 -0.83
C TYR A 90 -1.34 8.65 -0.56
N PHE A 91 -1.12 8.16 0.66
CA PHE A 91 -1.55 6.85 1.14
C PHE A 91 -2.34 6.99 2.44
N PRO A 92 -3.66 7.27 2.36
CA PRO A 92 -4.48 7.47 3.55
C PRO A 92 -4.66 6.21 4.41
N LEU A 93 -4.64 6.43 5.72
CA LEU A 93 -4.61 5.34 6.67
C LEU A 93 -5.84 4.42 6.58
N LEU A 94 -7.06 4.95 6.58
CA LEU A 94 -8.28 4.13 6.61
C LEU A 94 -8.46 3.27 5.37
N THR A 95 -8.06 3.79 4.21
CA THR A 95 -8.10 3.03 2.97
C THR A 95 -7.06 1.93 2.96
N TRP A 96 -5.82 2.19 3.38
CA TRP A 96 -4.74 1.22 3.20
C TRP A 96 -4.49 0.28 4.40
N PHE A 97 -4.92 0.65 5.60
CA PHE A 97 -4.78 -0.16 6.80
C PHE A 97 -5.43 -1.56 6.69
N PRO A 98 -6.64 -1.73 6.10
CA PRO A 98 -7.21 -3.06 5.88
C PRO A 98 -6.36 -3.94 4.95
N LEU A 99 -5.72 -3.38 3.92
CA LEU A 99 -4.77 -4.14 3.08
C LEU A 99 -3.53 -4.55 3.86
N PHE A 100 -3.01 -3.66 4.72
CA PHE A 100 -1.93 -3.99 5.63
C PHE A 100 -2.31 -5.17 6.55
N LEU A 101 -3.51 -5.14 7.14
CA LEU A 101 -4.03 -6.25 7.95
C LEU A 101 -4.18 -7.55 7.16
N THR A 102 -4.59 -7.47 5.90
CA THR A 102 -4.64 -8.64 5.00
C THR A 102 -3.27 -9.32 4.87
N GLY A 103 -2.20 -8.51 4.73
CA GLY A 103 -0.82 -9.01 4.74
C GLY A 103 -0.41 -9.63 6.07
N TYR A 104 -0.80 -9.00 7.18
CA TYR A 104 -0.57 -9.52 8.53
C TYR A 104 -1.22 -10.89 8.77
N PHE A 105 -2.52 -11.03 8.46
CA PHE A 105 -3.22 -12.31 8.61
C PHE A 105 -2.72 -13.38 7.65
N ARG A 106 -2.32 -13.01 6.43
CA ARG A 106 -1.66 -13.93 5.50
C ARG A 106 -0.35 -14.47 6.08
N CYS A 107 0.44 -13.63 6.76
CA CYS A 107 1.64 -14.06 7.46
C CYS A 107 1.31 -15.06 8.58
N LEU A 108 0.29 -14.79 9.39
CA LEU A 108 -0.17 -15.73 10.42
C LEU A 108 -0.62 -17.08 9.83
N LEU A 109 -1.39 -17.04 8.74
CA LEU A 109 -1.84 -18.25 8.04
C LEU A 109 -0.66 -19.11 7.56
N LEU A 110 0.37 -18.48 6.99
CA LEU A 110 1.58 -19.18 6.53
C LEU A 110 2.37 -19.77 7.71
N GLN A 111 2.42 -19.07 8.85
CA GLN A 111 3.05 -19.57 10.09
C GLN A 111 2.33 -20.81 10.64
N GLU A 112 1.00 -20.77 10.73
CA GLU A 112 0.19 -21.90 11.22
C GLU A 112 0.34 -23.16 10.36
N ARG A 113 0.39 -22.99 9.03
CA ARG A 113 0.46 -24.11 8.07
C ARG A 113 1.82 -24.79 8.00
N LYS A 114 2.81 -24.39 8.81
CA LYS A 114 4.22 -24.84 8.74
C LYS A 114 4.86 -24.68 7.36
N ALA A 115 4.19 -24.01 6.42
CA ALA A 115 4.67 -23.73 5.06
C ALA A 115 5.92 -22.84 5.05
N VAL A 116 6.23 -22.23 6.20
CA VAL A 116 7.46 -21.45 6.42
C VAL A 116 8.73 -22.29 6.26
N GLY A 117 8.71 -23.61 6.51
CA GLY A 117 9.90 -24.46 6.35
C GLY A 117 10.46 -24.44 4.93
N TRP A 118 9.61 -24.69 3.93
CA TRP A 118 10.00 -24.70 2.52
C TRP A 118 10.28 -23.29 1.96
N LEU A 119 9.49 -22.29 2.37
CA LEU A 119 9.72 -20.88 2.01
C LEU A 119 11.02 -20.30 2.61
N ARG A 120 11.52 -20.87 3.72
CA ARG A 120 12.76 -20.43 4.36
C ARG A 120 14.01 -20.96 3.64
N GLU A 121 13.91 -22.09 2.95
CA GLU A 121 15.07 -22.78 2.38
C GLU A 121 15.43 -22.29 0.97
N TRP A 122 14.46 -22.07 0.08
CA TRP A 122 14.73 -21.65 -1.31
C TRP A 122 14.55 -20.14 -1.55
N PRO A 123 13.38 -19.53 -1.29
CA PRO A 123 13.22 -18.08 -1.42
C PRO A 123 13.83 -17.29 -0.24
N GLY A 124 14.04 -17.92 0.92
CA GLY A 124 14.55 -17.28 2.13
C GLY A 124 15.99 -16.76 2.06
N ARG A 125 16.80 -17.19 1.08
CA ARG A 125 18.14 -16.60 0.82
C ARG A 125 18.12 -15.64 -0.36
N PHE A 126 17.35 -15.96 -1.40
CA PHE A 126 17.31 -15.17 -2.63
C PHE A 126 16.58 -13.83 -2.46
N PHE A 127 15.40 -13.80 -1.85
CA PHE A 127 14.64 -12.55 -1.69
C PHE A 127 15.34 -11.54 -0.78
N PRO A 128 15.94 -11.92 0.37
CA PRO A 128 16.74 -10.99 1.17
C PRO A 128 18.04 -10.55 0.49
N TRP A 129 18.62 -11.38 -0.38
CA TRP A 129 19.77 -10.99 -1.20
C TRP A 129 19.37 -9.96 -2.27
N LEU A 130 18.26 -10.21 -2.98
CA LEU A 130 17.72 -9.29 -3.98
C LEU A 130 17.31 -7.96 -3.35
N GLY A 131 16.68 -8.00 -2.17
CA GLY A 131 16.32 -6.82 -1.38
C GLY A 131 17.55 -5.99 -0.96
N ARG A 132 18.65 -6.64 -0.56
CA ARG A 132 19.93 -5.96 -0.24
C ARG A 132 20.58 -5.27 -1.45
N HIS A 133 20.35 -5.81 -2.65
CA HIS A 133 20.85 -5.23 -3.90
C HIS A 133 19.76 -4.46 -4.66
N SER A 134 18.62 -4.19 -4.03
CA SER A 134 17.45 -3.61 -4.69
C SER A 134 17.76 -2.26 -5.31
N LEU A 135 18.56 -1.42 -4.66
CA LEU A 135 18.99 -0.12 -5.19
C LEU A 135 19.77 -0.28 -6.51
N ILE A 136 20.68 -1.25 -6.58
CA ILE A 136 21.49 -1.52 -7.77
C ILE A 136 20.60 -1.99 -8.91
N PHE A 137 19.70 -2.93 -8.64
CA PHE A 137 18.74 -3.40 -9.63
C PHE A 137 17.78 -2.29 -10.08
N TYR A 138 17.36 -1.41 -9.16
CA TYR A 138 16.48 -0.28 -9.47
C TYR A 138 17.17 0.72 -10.41
N LEU A 139 18.42 1.07 -10.12
CA LEU A 139 19.22 1.97 -10.98
C LEU A 139 19.53 1.35 -12.35
N LEU A 140 19.92 0.07 -12.38
CA LEU A 140 20.17 -0.65 -13.63
C LEU A 140 18.93 -0.74 -14.51
N HIS A 141 17.78 -1.03 -13.91
CA HIS A 141 16.53 -1.14 -14.64
C HIS A 141 16.14 0.17 -15.33
N GLN A 142 16.36 1.32 -14.68
CA GLN A 142 16.13 2.62 -15.32
C GLN A 142 17.00 2.79 -16.57
N VAL A 143 18.31 2.54 -16.48
CA VAL A 143 19.24 2.67 -17.62
C VAL A 143 18.86 1.71 -18.76
N VAL A 144 18.54 0.45 -18.44
CA VAL A 144 18.16 -0.55 -19.44
C VAL A 144 16.87 -0.16 -20.16
N ILE A 145 15.85 0.32 -19.43
CA ILE A 145 14.61 0.81 -20.07
C ILE A 145 14.90 1.97 -21.01
N TYR A 146 15.70 2.96 -20.57
CA TYR A 146 16.02 4.10 -21.43
C TYR A 146 16.74 3.68 -22.71
N LEU A 147 17.70 2.75 -22.62
CA LEU A 147 18.40 2.20 -23.80
C LEU A 147 17.46 1.45 -24.74
N ILE A 148 16.55 0.62 -24.19
CA ILE A 148 15.56 -0.11 -25.01
C ILE A 148 14.62 0.87 -25.71
N LEU A 149 14.11 1.87 -24.99
CA LEU A 149 13.27 2.91 -25.57
C LEU A 149 14.02 3.68 -26.66
N GLU A 150 15.28 4.04 -26.44
CA GLU A 150 16.09 4.72 -27.44
C GLU A 150 16.26 3.89 -28.70
N VAL A 151 16.58 2.59 -28.59
CA VAL A 151 16.71 1.70 -29.75
C VAL A 151 15.39 1.58 -30.53
N ILE A 152 14.27 1.41 -29.82
CA ILE A 152 12.93 1.30 -30.44
C ILE A 152 12.55 2.61 -31.16
N PHE A 153 12.71 3.76 -30.51
CA PHE A 153 12.35 5.06 -31.09
C PHE A 153 13.31 5.48 -32.20
N ARG A 154 14.60 5.18 -32.09
CA ARG A 154 15.57 5.44 -33.16
C ARG A 154 15.30 4.57 -34.39
N GLY A 155 14.90 3.30 -34.20
CA GLY A 155 14.47 2.43 -35.31
C GLY A 155 13.19 2.91 -36.02
N ARG A 156 12.36 3.73 -35.38
CA ARG A 156 11.10 4.25 -35.91
C ARG A 156 11.20 5.63 -36.58
N ILE A 157 12.28 6.36 -36.35
CA ILE A 157 12.50 7.71 -36.90
C ILE A 157 13.34 7.66 -38.19
N TYR A 158 14.13 6.60 -38.40
CA TYR A 158 15.01 6.44 -39.55
C TYR A 158 14.61 5.29 -40.51
N GLY A 159 13.42 4.68 -40.32
CA GLY A 159 12.83 3.68 -41.21
C GLY A 159 11.46 4.13 -41.66
#